data_AF-A0A0G0YX08-F1
#
_entry.id   AF-A0A0G0YX08-F1
#
_cell.length_a   1.000
_cell.length_b   1.000
_cell.length_c   1.000
_cell.angle_alpha   90.00
_cell.angle_beta   90.00
_cell.angle_gamma   90.00
#
_symmetry.space_group_name_H-M   'P 1'
#
loop_
_entity.id
_entity.type
_entity.pdbx_description
1 polymer ?
#
loop_
_entity_poly.entity_id
_entity_poly.type
_entity_poly.pdbx_seq_one_letter_code
_entity_poly.pdbx_strand_id
1 'polypeptide(L)'
;MKRILLIFIAVALVLLIAFIKIFSKQPKNNPPTLINNNQKTMPAQSQIKIIRNPAVAGQFYPADKNELSQMIDEFLSAANPPAIVGQPQILIVPHAGYVFSAGTAAYAFKTLKNFLYDTVIILGSSHNYPVDGLALYNGDAVATPLGEAETNKKMIDNLTPMTLKFSNPLQTRSSLKLLRAL
;
A
#
# COMPACT_ATOMS: atom_id res chain seq x y z
N MET A 1 -4.29 -45.92 -52.32
CA MET A 1 -3.79 -45.81 -50.92
C MET A 1 -2.44 -45.08 -50.82
N LYS A 2 -1.37 -45.49 -51.53
CA LYS A 2 -0.04 -44.86 -51.44
C LYS A 2 0.01 -43.36 -51.81
N ARG A 3 -0.79 -42.91 -52.79
CA ARG A 3 -0.87 -41.49 -53.19
C ARG A 3 -1.48 -40.57 -52.13
N ILE A 4 -2.49 -41.05 -51.41
CA ILE A 4 -3.14 -40.30 -50.31
C ILE A 4 -2.17 -40.18 -49.13
N LEU A 5 -1.45 -41.27 -48.80
CA LEU A 5 -0.43 -41.27 -47.75
C LEU A 5 0.71 -40.27 -48.05
N LEU A 6 1.15 -40.18 -49.31
CA LEU A 6 2.17 -39.21 -49.73
C LEU A 6 1.71 -37.75 -49.56
N ILE A 7 0.43 -37.46 -49.83
CA ILE A 7 -0.13 -36.12 -49.64
C ILE A 7 -0.16 -35.75 -48.14
N PHE A 8 -0.58 -36.68 -47.28
CA PHE A 8 -0.58 -36.44 -45.83
C PHE A 8 0.83 -36.19 -45.27
N ILE A 9 1.83 -36.94 -45.73
CA ILE A 9 3.22 -36.73 -45.34
C ILE A 9 3.72 -35.36 -45.82
N ALA A 10 3.41 -34.97 -47.06
CA ALA A 10 3.81 -33.67 -47.60
C ALA A 10 3.17 -32.50 -46.81
N VAL A 11 1.88 -32.59 -46.48
CA VAL A 11 1.18 -31.57 -45.68
C VAL A 11 1.75 -31.50 -44.26
N ALA A 12 2.00 -32.65 -43.62
CA ALA A 12 2.61 -32.70 -42.29
C ALA A 12 4.03 -32.08 -42.29
N LEU A 13 4.81 -32.31 -43.33
CA LEU A 13 6.15 -31.74 -43.47
C LEU A 13 6.11 -30.22 -43.63
N VAL A 14 5.17 -29.69 -44.42
CA VAL A 14 4.98 -28.24 -44.59
C VAL A 14 4.56 -27.58 -43.29
N LEU A 15 3.64 -28.19 -42.54
CA LEU A 15 3.20 -27.70 -41.23
C LEU A 15 4.34 -27.75 -40.21
N LEU A 16 5.17 -28.79 -40.21
CA LEU A 16 6.34 -28.89 -39.33
C LEU A 16 7.38 -27.80 -39.64
N ILE A 17 7.67 -27.55 -40.91
CA ILE A 17 8.61 -26.48 -41.33
C ILE A 17 8.07 -25.09 -40.94
N ALA A 18 6.77 -24.86 -41.09
CA ALA A 18 6.12 -23.63 -40.65
C ALA A 18 6.20 -23.45 -39.12
N PHE A 19 5.98 -24.52 -38.36
CA PHE A 19 6.08 -24.51 -36.90
C PHE A 19 7.50 -24.19 -36.42
N ILE A 20 8.53 -24.80 -37.04
CA ILE A 20 9.94 -24.51 -36.72
C ILE A 20 10.27 -23.04 -36.99
N LYS A 21 9.82 -22.45 -38.11
CA LYS A 21 10.05 -21.02 -38.41
C LYS A 21 9.37 -20.07 -37.42
N ILE A 22 8.19 -20.44 -36.91
CA ILE A 22 7.47 -19.64 -35.91
C ILE A 22 8.20 -19.68 -34.57
N PHE A 23 8.67 -20.85 -34.14
CA PHE A 23 9.36 -21.02 -32.85
C PHE A 23 10.83 -20.61 -32.86
N SER A 24 11.52 -20.65 -34.00
CA SER A 24 12.91 -20.20 -34.12
C SER A 24 13.04 -18.68 -34.13
N LYS A 25 11.94 -17.94 -34.21
CA LYS A 25 11.92 -16.47 -34.14
C LYS A 25 11.88 -15.99 -32.68
N GLN A 26 12.85 -16.44 -31.88
CA GLN A 26 13.16 -15.80 -30.60
C GLN A 26 13.68 -14.39 -30.88
N PRO A 27 13.20 -13.34 -30.18
CA PRO A 27 13.78 -12.02 -30.32
C PRO A 27 15.27 -12.11 -29.95
N LYS A 28 16.15 -11.60 -30.82
CA LYS A 28 17.56 -11.42 -30.46
C LYS A 28 17.60 -10.42 -29.30
N ASN A 29 17.73 -10.92 -28.08
CA ASN A 29 18.04 -10.11 -26.92
C ASN A 29 19.48 -9.63 -27.11
N ASN A 30 19.65 -8.49 -27.78
CA ASN A 30 20.93 -7.80 -27.76
C ASN A 30 21.23 -7.45 -26.29
N PRO A 31 22.44 -7.74 -25.77
CA PRO A 31 22.83 -7.24 -24.47
C PRO A 31 22.67 -5.71 -24.47
N PRO A 32 22.19 -5.09 -23.37
CA PRO A 32 22.01 -3.65 -23.33
C PRO A 32 23.35 -2.98 -23.62
N THR A 33 23.38 -2.23 -24.72
CA THR A 33 24.47 -1.33 -25.05
C THR A 33 24.59 -0.33 -23.89
N LEU A 34 25.73 -0.30 -23.20
CA LEU A 34 26.06 0.77 -22.27
C LEU A 34 26.28 2.04 -23.09
N ILE A 35 25.20 2.80 -23.34
CA ILE A 35 25.31 4.13 -23.91
C ILE A 35 25.87 5.04 -22.80
N ASN A 36 27.17 5.30 -22.86
CA ASN A 36 27.83 6.32 -22.07
C ASN A 36 27.50 7.69 -22.67
N ASN A 37 26.45 8.33 -22.13
CA ASN A 37 26.16 9.73 -22.42
C ASN A 37 26.77 10.59 -21.32
N ASN A 38 27.90 11.20 -21.65
CA ASN A 38 28.51 12.28 -20.91
C ASN A 38 27.48 13.33 -20.47
N GLN A 39 27.46 13.58 -19.16
CA GLN A 39 27.23 14.89 -18.53
C GLN A 39 26.02 15.68 -19.05
N LYS A 40 24.82 15.25 -18.63
CA LYS A 40 23.75 16.20 -18.30
C LYS A 40 23.81 16.39 -16.78
N THR A 41 24.13 17.59 -16.32
CA THR A 41 24.06 17.94 -14.90
C THR A 41 22.68 17.55 -14.37
N MET A 42 22.64 16.52 -13.52
CA MET A 42 21.40 16.08 -12.90
C MET A 42 20.96 17.19 -11.92
N PRO A 43 19.70 17.65 -11.97
CA PRO A 43 19.16 18.43 -10.86
C PRO A 43 19.25 17.58 -9.59
N ALA A 44 19.51 18.23 -8.46
CA ALA A 44 19.69 17.63 -7.14
C ALA A 44 18.77 16.39 -6.96
N GLN A 45 19.38 15.25 -6.62
CA GLN A 45 18.70 13.95 -6.48
C GLN A 45 17.42 14.11 -5.66
N SER A 46 16.24 14.02 -6.29
CA SER A 46 15.00 13.81 -5.57
C SER A 46 15.09 12.41 -4.95
N GLN A 47 15.24 12.35 -3.63
CA GLN A 47 15.18 11.08 -2.91
C GLN A 47 13.82 10.44 -3.16
N ILE A 48 13.80 9.16 -3.55
CA ILE A 48 12.55 8.43 -3.80
C ILE A 48 11.84 8.22 -2.46
N LYS A 49 10.66 8.84 -2.28
CA LYS A 49 9.82 8.71 -1.09
C LYS A 49 9.15 7.33 -1.05
N ILE A 50 9.24 6.62 0.06
CA ILE A 50 8.56 5.36 0.33
C ILE A 50 7.18 5.66 0.93
N ILE A 51 6.13 5.55 0.11
CA ILE A 51 4.76 5.84 0.52
C ILE A 51 3.94 4.55 0.65
N ARG A 52 3.19 4.43 1.74
CA ARG A 52 2.22 3.36 1.94
C ARG A 52 0.88 3.79 1.34
N ASN A 53 0.48 3.13 0.27
CA ASN A 53 -0.84 3.35 -0.35
C ASN A 53 -1.98 2.77 0.52
N PRO A 54 -3.21 3.32 0.42
CA PRO A 54 -4.35 2.81 1.16
C PRO A 54 -4.66 1.37 0.73
N ALA A 55 -4.89 0.49 1.71
CA ALA A 55 -5.06 -0.93 1.44
C ALA A 55 -6.52 -1.37 1.27
N VAL A 56 -7.48 -0.57 1.75
CA VAL A 56 -8.92 -0.89 1.84
C VAL A 56 -9.83 0.25 1.33
N ALA A 57 -9.25 1.26 0.68
CA ALA A 57 -10.02 2.29 -0.03
C ALA A 57 -10.88 1.65 -1.13
N GLY A 58 -12.15 2.04 -1.22
CA GLY A 58 -13.16 1.43 -2.09
C GLY A 58 -13.78 0.14 -1.53
N GLN A 59 -13.38 -0.30 -0.32
CA GLN A 59 -13.95 -1.47 0.36
C GLN A 59 -14.51 -1.09 1.73
N PHE A 60 -13.67 -0.51 2.59
CA PHE A 60 -14.07 -0.14 3.95
C PHE A 60 -14.58 1.29 4.03
N TYR A 61 -14.10 2.15 3.14
CA TYR A 61 -14.47 3.54 3.00
C TYR A 61 -14.29 3.96 1.53
N PRO A 62 -14.96 5.03 1.08
CA PRO A 62 -14.84 5.50 -0.31
C PRO A 62 -13.41 5.74 -0.77
N ALA A 63 -13.10 5.36 -2.01
CA ALA A 63 -11.82 5.68 -2.63
C ALA A 63 -11.79 7.10 -3.21
N ASP A 64 -12.95 7.67 -3.52
CA ASP A 64 -13.06 9.06 -3.97
C ASP A 64 -12.86 10.02 -2.79
N LYS A 65 -12.09 11.08 -3.04
CA LYS A 65 -11.75 12.08 -2.03
C LYS A 65 -12.97 12.84 -1.53
N ASN A 66 -13.85 13.26 -2.45
CA ASN A 66 -14.98 14.11 -2.12
C ASN A 66 -16.05 13.29 -1.38
N GLU A 67 -16.33 12.08 -1.85
CA GLU A 67 -17.24 11.14 -1.19
C GLU A 67 -16.76 10.82 0.23
N LEU A 68 -15.47 10.52 0.41
CA LEU A 68 -14.90 10.25 1.73
C LEU A 68 -14.99 11.47 2.66
N SER A 69 -14.66 12.67 2.16
CA SER A 69 -14.72 13.90 2.95
C SER A 69 -16.15 14.18 3.41
N GLN A 70 -17.13 14.09 2.50
CA GLN A 70 -18.53 14.32 2.83
C GLN A 70 -19.03 13.32 3.88
N MET A 71 -18.72 12.02 3.70
CA MET A 71 -19.10 10.99 4.65
C MET A 71 -18.53 11.26 6.06
N ILE A 72 -17.26 11.67 6.16
CA ILE A 72 -16.63 12.02 7.44
C ILE A 72 -17.31 13.24 8.08
N ASP A 73 -17.57 14.28 7.30
CA ASP A 73 -18.24 15.49 7.77
C ASP A 73 -19.65 15.20 8.28
N GLU A 74 -20.40 14.32 7.61
CA GLU A 74 -21.72 13.86 8.05
C GLU A 74 -21.64 13.19 9.42
N PHE A 75 -20.73 12.22 9.62
CA PHE A 75 -20.57 11.55 10.91
C PHE A 75 -20.10 12.50 12.02
N LEU A 76 -19.13 13.38 11.73
CA LEU A 76 -18.63 14.37 12.70
C LEU A 76 -19.69 15.41 13.04
N SER A 77 -20.54 15.83 12.10
CA SER A 77 -21.62 16.77 12.36
C SER A 77 -22.68 16.15 13.27
N ALA A 78 -23.05 14.88 13.03
CA ALA A 78 -24.06 14.15 13.79
C ALA A 78 -23.62 13.74 15.20
N ALA A 79 -22.32 13.53 15.43
CA ALA A 79 -21.81 13.14 16.76
C ALA A 79 -22.03 14.24 17.81
N ASN A 80 -22.41 13.88 19.03
CA ASN A 80 -22.56 14.81 20.14
C ASN A 80 -21.95 14.22 21.43
N PRO A 81 -20.61 14.15 21.53
CA PRO A 81 -19.96 13.60 22.71
C PRO A 81 -20.19 14.49 23.93
N PRO A 82 -20.21 13.91 25.15
CA PRO A 82 -20.25 14.70 26.36
C PRO A 82 -19.03 15.62 26.46
N ALA A 83 -19.18 16.72 27.19
CA ALA A 83 -18.04 17.56 27.52
C ALA A 83 -17.00 16.74 28.31
N ILE A 84 -15.74 16.86 27.90
CA ILE A 84 -14.61 16.23 28.55
C ILE A 84 -13.75 17.30 29.23
N VAL A 85 -13.04 16.90 30.28
CA VAL A 85 -12.10 17.78 30.98
C VAL A 85 -10.70 17.53 30.44
N GLY A 86 -10.04 18.59 29.98
CA GLY A 86 -8.67 18.53 29.47
C GLY A 86 -8.55 18.06 28.02
N GLN A 87 -7.30 17.89 27.58
CA GLN A 87 -6.94 17.48 26.23
C GLN A 87 -6.84 15.94 26.14
N PRO A 88 -7.64 15.27 25.29
CA PRO A 88 -7.51 13.83 25.05
C PRO A 88 -6.10 13.43 24.62
N GLN A 89 -5.51 12.43 25.26
CA GLN A 89 -4.22 11.88 24.84
C GLN A 89 -4.36 10.56 24.07
N ILE A 90 -5.46 9.84 24.30
CA ILE A 90 -5.73 8.52 23.74
C ILE A 90 -7.20 8.45 23.35
N LEU A 91 -7.47 7.95 22.14
CA LEU A 91 -8.80 7.53 21.72
C LEU A 91 -8.81 6.03 21.47
N ILE A 92 -9.89 5.36 21.82
CA ILE A 92 -10.16 3.97 21.45
C ILE A 92 -11.37 4.01 20.53
N VAL A 93 -11.18 3.58 19.28
CA VAL A 93 -12.20 3.64 18.23
C VAL A 93 -12.32 2.30 17.50
N PRO A 94 -13.50 1.94 17.00
CA PRO A 94 -13.66 0.78 16.13
C PRO A 94 -13.03 1.03 14.75
N HIS A 95 -12.53 -0.02 14.11
CA HIS A 95 -11.84 0.03 12.80
C HIS A 95 -12.51 -0.84 11.71
N ALA A 96 -13.79 -1.18 11.87
CA ALA A 96 -14.57 -1.81 10.79
C ALA A 96 -14.85 -0.82 9.64
N GLY A 97 -15.43 -1.29 8.53
CA GLY A 97 -15.88 -0.41 7.45
C GLY A 97 -16.79 0.72 7.95
N TYR A 98 -16.67 1.91 7.36
CA TYR A 98 -17.24 3.17 7.87
C TYR A 98 -18.75 3.13 8.04
N VAL A 99 -19.45 2.40 7.17
CA VAL A 99 -20.91 2.18 7.28
C VAL A 99 -21.33 1.52 8.61
N PHE A 100 -20.41 0.82 9.29
CA PHE A 100 -20.66 0.17 10.58
C PHE A 100 -20.04 0.92 11.76
N SER A 101 -18.88 1.54 11.58
CA SER A 101 -18.03 2.01 12.68
C SER A 101 -17.94 3.53 12.82
N ALA A 102 -18.07 4.28 11.71
CA ALA A 102 -17.65 5.67 11.66
C ALA A 102 -18.51 6.57 12.56
N GLY A 103 -19.81 6.29 12.70
CA GLY A 103 -20.68 7.01 13.64
C GLY A 103 -20.19 6.90 15.09
N THR A 104 -19.71 5.72 15.51
CA THR A 104 -19.15 5.53 16.85
C THR A 104 -17.78 6.21 16.98
N ALA A 105 -16.91 6.04 15.97
CA ALA A 105 -15.59 6.68 15.96
C ALA A 105 -15.70 8.23 15.99
N ALA A 106 -16.69 8.80 15.33
CA ALA A 106 -16.92 10.25 15.28
C ALA A 106 -17.18 10.88 16.66
N TYR A 107 -17.80 10.15 17.59
CA TYR A 107 -17.94 10.63 18.98
C TYR A 107 -16.57 10.86 19.62
N ALA A 108 -15.62 9.94 19.43
CA ALA A 108 -14.27 10.09 19.94
C ALA A 108 -13.50 11.20 19.21
N PHE A 109 -13.48 11.19 17.88
CA PHE A 109 -12.74 12.18 17.09
C PHE A 109 -13.24 13.61 17.28
N LYS A 110 -14.55 13.82 17.46
CA LYS A 110 -15.10 15.17 17.68
C LYS A 110 -14.59 15.83 18.96
N THR A 111 -14.16 15.04 19.96
CA THR A 111 -13.53 15.57 21.18
C THR A 111 -12.19 16.27 20.92
N LEU A 112 -11.55 16.01 19.77
CA LEU A 112 -10.26 16.59 19.41
C LEU A 112 -10.35 17.99 18.80
N LYS A 113 -11.55 18.47 18.42
CA LYS A 113 -11.77 19.64 17.56
C LYS A 113 -11.00 20.91 17.96
N ASN A 114 -10.80 21.12 19.26
CA ASN A 114 -10.18 22.33 19.80
C ASN A 114 -8.71 22.14 20.22
N PHE A 115 -8.11 21.02 19.84
CA PHE A 115 -6.76 20.65 20.23
C PHE A 115 -5.90 20.40 19.00
N LEU A 116 -4.61 20.73 19.11
CA LEU A 116 -3.61 20.48 18.09
C LEU A 116 -2.66 19.38 18.59
N TYR A 117 -2.25 18.53 17.66
CA TYR A 117 -1.33 17.43 17.92
C TYR A 117 -0.26 17.40 16.82
N ASP A 118 1.01 17.42 17.21
CA ASP A 118 2.14 17.38 16.27
C ASP A 118 2.42 15.95 15.77
N THR A 119 2.02 14.94 16.52
CA THR A 119 2.24 13.53 16.18
C THR A 119 1.13 12.66 16.73
N VAL A 120 0.58 11.81 15.86
CA VAL A 120 -0.43 10.81 16.21
C VAL A 120 0.19 9.43 16.04
N ILE A 121 0.05 8.59 17.06
CA ILE A 121 0.46 7.19 17.02
C ILE A 121 -0.80 6.36 16.81
N ILE A 122 -0.83 5.55 15.75
CA ILE A 122 -1.92 4.61 15.50
C ILE A 122 -1.45 3.21 15.86
N LEU A 123 -2.12 2.60 16.84
CA LEU A 123 -1.87 1.24 17.29
C LEU A 123 -2.99 0.34 16.77
N GLY A 124 -2.63 -0.78 16.15
CA GLY A 124 -3.58 -1.74 15.61
C GLY A 124 -3.11 -3.18 15.84
N SER A 125 -4.07 -4.09 15.98
CA SER A 125 -3.79 -5.52 16.04
C SER A 125 -3.54 -6.10 14.64
N SER A 126 -2.66 -7.09 14.56
CA SER A 126 -2.45 -7.85 13.33
C SER A 126 -3.52 -8.93 13.20
N HIS A 127 -4.33 -8.85 12.15
CA HIS A 127 -5.34 -9.87 11.84
C HIS A 127 -4.82 -10.99 10.94
N ASN A 128 -3.70 -10.77 10.26
CA ASN A 128 -3.22 -11.65 9.19
C ASN A 128 -2.00 -12.47 9.59
N TYR A 129 -1.21 -11.99 10.55
CA TYR A 129 0.05 -12.60 10.94
C TYR A 129 0.23 -12.52 12.44
N PRO A 130 0.73 -13.57 13.10
CA PRO A 130 1.17 -13.45 14.47
C PRO A 130 2.31 -12.42 14.54
N VAL A 131 2.20 -11.48 15.48
CA VAL A 131 3.25 -10.51 15.79
C VAL A 131 3.60 -10.73 17.26
N ASP A 132 4.83 -11.16 17.50
CA ASP A 132 5.43 -11.07 18.82
C ASP A 132 6.00 -9.65 18.97
N GLY A 133 5.75 -8.96 20.09
CA GLY A 133 6.15 -7.56 20.26
C GLY A 133 5.48 -6.53 19.32
N LEU A 134 6.25 -5.57 18.81
CA LEU A 134 5.77 -4.42 18.02
C LEU A 134 6.30 -4.43 16.59
N ALA A 135 5.40 -4.29 15.62
CA ALA A 135 5.73 -4.02 14.23
C ALA A 135 5.58 -2.51 13.94
N LEU A 136 6.62 -1.90 13.38
CA LEU A 136 6.66 -0.47 13.07
C LEU A 136 6.79 -0.25 11.57
N TYR A 137 5.98 0.67 11.02
CA TYR A 137 6.14 1.14 9.65
C TYR A 137 7.23 2.22 9.59
N ASN A 138 8.29 1.98 8.82
CA ASN A 138 9.41 2.91 8.61
C ASN A 138 9.49 3.43 7.16
N GLY A 139 8.35 3.64 6.50
CA GLY A 139 8.30 4.43 5.26
C GLY A 139 8.14 5.91 5.56
N ASP A 140 8.05 6.76 4.56
CA ASP A 140 8.08 8.23 4.70
C ASP A 140 6.69 8.83 4.91
N ALA A 141 5.66 8.24 4.31
CA ALA A 141 4.29 8.67 4.49
C ALA A 141 3.29 7.51 4.37
N VAL A 142 2.08 7.76 4.84
CA VAL A 142 0.88 6.94 4.62
C VAL A 142 -0.11 7.76 3.81
N ALA A 143 -0.50 7.26 2.65
CA ALA A 143 -1.46 7.88 1.77
C ALA A 143 -2.88 7.45 2.13
N THR A 144 -3.80 8.41 2.05
CA THR A 144 -5.25 8.24 2.11
C THR A 144 -5.87 8.95 0.92
N PRO A 145 -7.17 8.73 0.59
CA PRO A 145 -7.85 9.53 -0.41
C PRO A 145 -7.86 11.04 -0.10
N LEU A 146 -7.69 11.44 1.17
CA LEU A 146 -7.65 12.84 1.58
C LEU A 146 -6.26 13.48 1.44
N GLY A 147 -5.20 12.68 1.29
CA GLY A 147 -3.82 13.14 1.20
C GLY A 147 -2.84 12.21 1.90
N GLU A 148 -1.57 12.63 1.92
CA GLU A 148 -0.48 11.93 2.61
C GLU A 148 -0.28 12.47 4.01
N ALA A 149 -0.16 11.56 4.99
CA ALA A 149 0.32 11.86 6.33
C ALA A 149 1.78 11.45 6.43
N GLU A 150 2.66 12.41 6.73
CA GLU A 150 4.08 12.14 6.92
C GLU A 150 4.33 11.37 8.21
N THR A 151 5.30 10.46 8.14
CA THR A 151 5.75 9.72 9.32
C THR A 151 6.72 10.55 10.15
N ASN A 152 6.59 10.49 11.47
CA ASN A 152 7.58 11.11 12.36
C ASN A 152 8.84 10.26 12.42
N LYS A 153 9.84 10.60 11.58
CA LYS A 153 11.11 9.87 11.47
C LYS A 153 11.89 9.80 12.76
N LYS A 154 11.99 10.92 13.48
CA LYS A 154 12.66 10.98 14.78
C LYS A 154 12.04 10.00 15.78
N MET A 155 10.70 9.92 15.79
CA MET A 155 9.99 8.98 16.66
C MET A 155 10.20 7.53 16.23
N ILE A 156 10.17 7.26 14.92
CA ILE A 156 10.44 5.92 14.38
C ILE A 156 11.85 5.46 14.76
N ASP A 157 12.86 6.32 14.61
CA ASP A 157 14.24 6.00 14.95
C ASP A 157 14.39 5.68 16.44
N ASN A 158 13.68 6.42 17.30
CA ASN A 158 13.68 6.16 18.75
C ASN A 158 12.97 4.85 19.13
N LEU A 159 11.96 4.43 18.37
CA LEU A 159 11.20 3.20 18.63
C LEU A 159 11.82 1.97 17.97
N THR A 160 12.62 2.14 16.92
CA THR A 160 13.26 1.05 16.17
C THR A 160 14.05 0.08 17.06
N PRO A 161 14.85 0.51 18.06
CA PRO A 161 15.54 -0.40 18.97
C PRO A 161 14.62 -1.33 19.77
N MET A 162 13.35 -0.93 19.96
CA MET A 162 12.33 -1.68 20.70
C MET A 162 11.51 -2.61 19.79
N THR A 163 11.67 -2.51 18.47
CA THR A 163 10.95 -3.33 17.49
C THR A 163 11.62 -4.68 17.27
N LEU A 164 10.84 -5.73 17.01
CA LEU A 164 11.42 -7.00 16.63
C LEU A 164 12.04 -6.91 15.23
N LYS A 165 13.23 -7.51 15.10
CA LYS A 165 13.80 -7.84 13.80
C LYS A 165 12.97 -8.98 13.22
N PHE A 166 12.27 -8.74 12.11
CA PHE A 166 11.68 -9.83 11.34
C PHE A 166 12.78 -10.85 11.02
N SER A 167 12.61 -12.10 11.44
CA SER A 167 13.62 -13.16 11.24
C SER A 167 13.82 -13.54 9.77
N ASN A 168 12.97 -13.03 8.87
CA ASN A 168 13.02 -13.31 7.44
C ASN A 168 12.99 -12.02 6.59
N PRO A 169 13.98 -11.76 5.72
CA PRO A 169 14.05 -10.56 4.87
C PRO A 169 12.82 -10.34 3.97
N LEU A 170 12.10 -11.42 3.61
CA LEU A 170 10.86 -11.35 2.85
C LEU A 170 9.67 -10.81 3.67
N GLN A 171 9.72 -10.91 5.00
CA GLN A 171 8.72 -10.32 5.90
C GLN A 171 8.96 -8.82 6.14
N THR A 172 10.20 -8.34 6.03
CA THR A 172 10.51 -6.90 6.07
C THR A 172 9.85 -6.12 4.93
N ARG A 173 9.73 -6.71 3.74
CA ARG A 173 8.92 -6.16 2.63
C ARG A 173 7.41 -6.34 2.85
N SER A 174 7.03 -7.19 3.80
CA SER A 174 5.64 -7.49 4.19
C SER A 174 5.11 -6.59 5.32
N SER A 175 5.89 -5.63 5.83
CA SER A 175 5.37 -4.55 6.69
C SER A 175 4.22 -3.78 6.01
N LEU A 176 4.27 -3.69 4.67
CA LEU A 176 3.18 -3.18 3.84
C LEU A 176 1.91 -4.05 3.87
N LYS A 177 2.03 -5.38 4.01
CA LYS A 177 0.89 -6.31 4.13
C LYS A 177 0.35 -6.43 5.57
N LEU A 178 1.18 -6.14 6.58
CA LEU A 178 0.81 -6.25 7.99
C LEU A 178 -0.22 -5.19 8.41
N LEU A 179 -0.14 -3.98 7.86
CA LEU A 179 -1.02 -2.87 8.24
C LEU A 179 -2.31 -2.76 7.41
N ARG A 180 -2.85 -3.85 6.85
CA ARG A 180 -4.13 -3.78 6.10
C ARG A 180 -5.35 -3.38 6.97
N ALA A 181 -5.18 -3.32 8.28
CA ALA A 181 -6.26 -3.18 9.26
C ALA A 181 -6.52 -1.72 9.73
N LEU A 182 -5.90 -0.74 9.10
CA LEU A 182 -6.08 0.70 9.37
C LEU A 182 -6.16 1.42 8.02
#